data_AF-A0A3A8PRQ5-F1
#
_entry.id   AF-A0A3A8PRQ5-F1
#
_cell.length_a   1.000
_cell.length_b   1.000
_cell.length_c   1.000
_cell.angle_alpha   90.00
_cell.angle_beta   90.00
_cell.angle_gamma   90.00
#
_symmetry.space_group_name_H-M   'P 1'
#
loop_
_entity.id
_entity.type
_entity.pdbx_description
1 polymer ?
#
loop_
_entity_poly.entity_id
_entity_poly.type
_entity_poly.pdbx_seq_one_letter_code
_entity_poly.pdbx_strand_id
1 'polypeptide(L)'
;MATASEASQQANRSGIDPKRLVVIFYLVAGIVLALFLEHVFGLLWSRFGWSDAELFEGLGWRVSTLVGYVAGLAVVLAAYFHPRTHALSIDVASELMKVTWPTWSETRASTMAVVVASLVAAVLLFCIDTVAYNLMVEWLPALWGKL
;
A
#
# COMPACT_ATOMS: atom_id res chain seq x y z
N MET A 1 23.13 -8.10 -18.21
CA MET A 1 21.87 -7.68 -17.59
C MET A 1 22.22 -7.23 -16.18
N ALA A 2 22.05 -5.95 -15.86
CA ALA A 2 22.35 -5.46 -14.51
C ALA A 2 21.48 -6.23 -13.51
N THR A 3 22.09 -6.84 -12.50
CA THR A 3 21.35 -7.51 -11.44
C THR A 3 20.51 -6.47 -10.69
N ALA A 4 19.35 -6.83 -10.15
CA ALA A 4 18.50 -5.88 -9.43
C ALA A 4 19.24 -5.15 -8.27
N SER A 5 20.28 -5.79 -7.72
CA SER A 5 21.23 -5.21 -6.77
C SER A 5 22.01 -4.04 -7.38
N GLU A 6 22.56 -4.21 -8.59
CA GLU A 6 23.28 -3.14 -9.30
C GLU A 6 22.37 -1.96 -9.63
N ALA A 7 21.11 -2.19 -10.03
CA ALA A 7 20.16 -1.10 -10.29
C ALA A 7 19.82 -0.30 -9.02
N SER A 8 19.61 -0.98 -7.88
CA SER A 8 19.35 -0.33 -6.59
C SER A 8 20.59 0.40 -6.04
N GLN A 9 21.78 -0.19 -6.18
CA GLN A 9 23.05 0.45 -5.83
C GLN A 9 23.41 1.60 -6.76
N GLN A 10 23.04 1.53 -8.05
CA GLN A 10 23.27 2.59 -9.02
C GLN A 10 22.31 3.76 -8.81
N ALA A 11 21.07 3.53 -8.38
CA ALA A 11 20.17 4.58 -7.90
C ALA A 11 20.75 5.26 -6.64
N ASN A 12 21.30 4.49 -5.69
CA ASN A 12 21.96 5.06 -4.51
C ASN A 12 23.25 5.83 -4.87
N ARG A 13 24.01 5.38 -5.89
CA ARG A 13 25.19 6.07 -6.43
C ARG A 13 24.86 7.27 -7.33
N SER A 14 23.61 7.42 -7.78
CA SER A 14 23.23 8.44 -8.76
C SER A 14 23.21 9.87 -8.21
N GLY A 15 23.47 10.07 -6.90
CA GLY A 15 23.62 11.41 -6.32
C GLY A 15 22.35 12.26 -6.39
N ILE A 16 21.17 11.64 -6.51
CA ILE A 16 19.90 12.37 -6.50
C ILE A 16 19.68 12.94 -5.10
N ASP A 17 19.59 14.26 -5.01
CA ASP A 17 19.27 14.99 -3.78
C ASP A 17 17.87 14.58 -3.27
N PRO A 18 17.70 14.26 -1.96
CA PRO A 18 16.40 14.01 -1.34
C PRO A 18 15.33 15.03 -1.73
N LYS A 19 15.69 16.31 -1.89
CA LYS A 19 14.76 17.36 -2.33
C LYS A 19 14.14 17.07 -3.69
N ARG A 20 14.93 16.53 -4.64
CA ARG A 20 14.46 16.19 -5.98
C ARG A 20 13.48 15.01 -5.94
N LEU A 21 13.74 14.01 -5.08
CA LEU A 21 12.82 12.89 -4.87
C LEU A 21 11.49 13.36 -4.29
N VAL A 22 11.51 14.29 -3.34
CA VAL A 22 10.29 14.86 -2.75
C VAL A 22 9.45 15.61 -3.79
N VAL A 23 10.07 16.41 -4.66
CA VAL A 23 9.34 17.09 -5.74
C VAL A 23 8.70 16.08 -6.70
N ILE A 24 9.44 15.05 -7.13
CA ILE A 24 8.90 13.99 -7.99
C ILE A 24 7.74 13.27 -7.30
N PHE A 25 7.87 12.99 -6.00
CA PHE A 25 6.83 12.38 -5.21
C PHE A 25 5.55 13.23 -5.20
N TYR A 26 5.63 14.53 -4.89
CA TYR A 26 4.45 15.41 -4.90
C TYR A 26 3.80 15.52 -6.28
N LEU A 27 4.58 15.51 -7.36
CA LEU A 27 4.04 15.50 -8.73
C LEU A 27 3.27 14.21 -9.02
N VAL A 28 3.87 13.05 -8.76
CA VAL A 28 3.24 11.75 -9.01
C VAL A 28 2.03 11.54 -8.10
N ALA A 29 2.18 11.80 -6.80
CA ALA A 29 1.09 11.72 -5.83
C ALA A 29 -0.05 12.68 -6.20
N GLY A 30 0.26 13.87 -6.71
CA GLY A 30 -0.75 14.81 -7.16
C GLY A 30 -1.53 14.36 -8.38
N ILE A 31 -0.87 13.73 -9.36
CA ILE A 31 -1.56 13.12 -10.51
C ILE A 31 -2.49 12.00 -10.03
N VAL A 32 -2.00 11.09 -9.18
CA VAL A 32 -2.80 9.99 -8.63
C VAL A 32 -4.00 10.53 -7.83
N LEU A 33 -3.77 11.55 -7.00
CA LEU A 33 -4.81 12.19 -6.21
C LEU A 33 -5.86 12.85 -7.10
N ALA A 34 -5.45 13.56 -8.16
CA ALA A 34 -6.36 14.20 -9.10
C ALA A 34 -7.26 13.18 -9.83
N LEU A 35 -6.68 12.07 -10.32
CA LEU A 35 -7.43 10.98 -10.96
C LEU A 35 -8.40 10.31 -9.98
N PHE A 36 -8.00 10.14 -8.73
CA PHE A 36 -8.87 9.62 -7.68
C PHE A 36 -10.02 10.59 -7.35
N LEU A 37 -9.71 11.88 -7.18
CA LEU A 37 -10.70 12.90 -6.83
C LEU A 37 -11.74 13.08 -7.93
N GLU A 38 -11.37 13.01 -9.21
CA GLU A 38 -12.34 13.02 -10.31
C GLU A 38 -13.45 11.99 -10.11
N HIS A 39 -13.10 10.73 -9.78
CA HIS A 39 -14.09 9.67 -9.55
C HIS A 39 -14.92 9.95 -8.30
N VAL A 40 -14.30 10.43 -7.21
CA VAL A 40 -15.01 10.78 -5.98
C VAL A 40 -16.01 11.91 -6.22
N PHE A 41 -15.59 12.98 -6.89
CA PHE A 41 -16.45 14.12 -7.18
C PHE A 41 -17.57 13.77 -8.17
N GLY A 42 -17.31 12.92 -9.18
CA GLY A 42 -18.35 12.41 -10.06
C GLY A 42 -19.44 11.64 -9.30
N LEU A 43 -19.04 10.77 -8.37
CA LEU A 43 -19.98 10.05 -7.50
C LEU A 43 -20.78 11.00 -6.59
N LEU A 44 -20.12 12.00 -6.00
CA LEU A 44 -20.79 13.00 -5.17
C LEU A 44 -21.79 13.83 -5.98
N TRP A 45 -21.41 14.32 -7.17
CA TRP A 45 -22.30 15.09 -8.05
C TRP A 45 -23.56 14.29 -8.40
N SER A 46 -23.39 13.02 -8.77
CA SER A 46 -24.50 12.11 -9.05
C SER A 46 -25.39 11.91 -7.82
N ARG A 47 -24.80 11.76 -6.63
CA ARG A 47 -25.56 11.54 -5.40
C ARG A 47 -26.39 12.75 -4.97
N PHE A 48 -25.86 13.95 -5.16
CA PHE A 48 -26.55 15.20 -4.85
C PHE A 48 -27.48 15.68 -5.96
N GLY A 49 -27.50 15.01 -7.12
CA GLY A 49 -28.36 15.37 -8.26
C GLY A 49 -27.97 16.69 -8.92
N TRP A 50 -26.71 17.11 -8.80
CA TRP A 50 -26.22 18.33 -9.41
C TRP A 50 -26.06 18.15 -10.92
N SER A 51 -26.40 19.19 -11.69
CA SER A 51 -26.26 19.15 -13.15
C SER A 51 -24.79 19.06 -13.53
N ASP A 52 -24.41 17.92 -14.09
CA ASP A 52 -23.04 17.67 -14.55
C ASP A 52 -22.97 17.94 -16.06
N ALA A 53 -22.96 19.22 -16.41
CA ALA A 53 -22.90 19.65 -17.80
C ALA A 53 -21.52 19.31 -18.40
N GLU A 54 -21.51 18.91 -19.67
CA GLU A 54 -20.27 18.78 -20.43
C GLU A 54 -19.74 20.17 -20.76
N LEU A 55 -18.50 20.44 -20.34
CA LEU A 55 -17.82 21.72 -20.57
C LEU A 55 -17.31 21.85 -22.00
N PHE A 56 -16.89 20.73 -22.59
CA PHE A 56 -16.42 20.65 -23.96
C PHE A 56 -17.20 19.55 -24.67
N GLU A 57 -18.07 19.95 -25.60
CA GLU A 57 -18.88 19.03 -26.40
C GLU A 57 -17.98 17.99 -27.09
N GLY A 58 -18.23 16.71 -26.82
CA GLY A 58 -17.53 15.57 -27.45
C GLY A 58 -16.25 15.09 -26.76
N LEU A 59 -15.74 15.79 -25.74
CA LEU A 59 -14.55 15.37 -24.97
C LEU A 59 -14.91 14.64 -23.66
N GLY A 60 -16.18 14.64 -23.25
CA GLY A 60 -16.65 14.00 -22.02
C GLY A 60 -16.17 14.70 -20.72
N TRP A 61 -15.60 15.90 -20.84
CA TRP A 61 -15.13 16.69 -19.70
C TRP A 61 -16.31 17.31 -18.97
N ARG A 62 -16.55 16.86 -17.74
CA ARG A 62 -17.65 17.31 -16.89
C ARG A 62 -17.18 18.36 -15.88
N VAL A 63 -18.12 19.12 -15.34
CA VAL A 63 -17.84 20.09 -14.26
C VAL A 63 -17.27 19.36 -13.04
N SER A 64 -17.81 18.19 -12.69
CA SER A 64 -17.30 17.37 -11.59
C SER A 64 -15.83 16.95 -11.75
N THR A 65 -15.41 16.57 -12.97
CA THR A 65 -14.02 16.24 -13.29
C THR A 65 -13.09 17.43 -13.09
N LEU A 66 -13.46 18.61 -13.60
CA LEU A 66 -12.65 19.81 -13.45
C LEU A 66 -12.49 20.20 -11.98
N VAL A 67 -13.58 20.15 -11.21
CA VAL A 67 -13.56 20.42 -9.76
C VAL A 67 -12.65 19.42 -9.05
N GLY A 68 -12.70 18.13 -9.41
CA GLY A 68 -11.83 17.10 -8.87
C GLY A 68 -10.34 17.38 -9.12
N TYR A 69 -9.98 17.75 -10.34
CA TYR A 69 -8.59 18.11 -10.67
C TYR A 69 -8.11 19.37 -9.98
N VAL A 70 -8.93 20.43 -9.95
CA VAL A 70 -8.59 21.69 -9.27
C VAL A 70 -8.45 21.46 -7.77
N ALA A 71 -9.35 20.70 -7.15
CA ALA A 71 -9.26 20.36 -5.74
C ALA A 71 -8.01 19.50 -5.45
N GLY A 72 -7.70 18.52 -6.30
CA GLY A 72 -6.49 17.71 -6.18
C GLY A 72 -5.22 18.54 -6.26
N LEU A 73 -5.13 19.45 -7.24
CA LEU A 73 -4.01 20.38 -7.38
C LEU A 73 -3.90 21.30 -6.16
N ALA A 74 -5.01 21.86 -5.68
CA ALA A 74 -5.04 22.73 -4.52
C ALA A 74 -4.53 22.01 -3.25
N VAL A 75 -4.96 20.76 -3.03
CA VAL A 75 -4.51 19.94 -1.89
C VAL A 75 -3.00 19.67 -1.97
N VAL A 76 -2.49 19.32 -3.15
CA VAL A 76 -1.06 19.04 -3.34
C VAL A 76 -0.21 20.29 -3.13
N LEU A 77 -0.64 21.43 -3.67
CA LEU A 77 0.05 22.71 -3.46
C LEU A 77 0.02 23.11 -1.99
N ALA A 78 -1.13 23.01 -1.33
CA ALA A 78 -1.25 23.28 0.09
C ALA A 78 -0.32 22.38 0.93
N ALA A 79 -0.25 21.09 0.61
CA ALA A 79 0.65 20.15 1.25
C ALA A 79 2.13 20.44 0.97
N TYR A 80 2.48 20.88 -0.24
CA TYR A 80 3.85 21.24 -0.61
C TYR A 80 4.33 22.50 0.10
N PHE A 81 3.48 23.53 0.22
CA PHE A 81 3.84 24.79 0.89
C PHE A 81 3.76 24.70 2.42
N HIS A 82 3.08 23.71 2.98
CA HIS A 82 3.01 23.57 4.43
C HIS A 82 4.34 23.04 4.99
N PRO A 83 4.99 23.75 5.94
CA PRO A 83 6.37 23.48 6.32
C PRO A 83 6.55 22.13 7.01
N ARG A 84 5.55 21.65 7.76
CA ARG A 84 5.61 20.36 8.45
C ARG A 84 5.60 19.18 7.48
N THR A 85 4.69 19.17 6.51
CA THR A 85 4.56 18.09 5.52
C THR A 85 5.76 18.04 4.60
N HIS A 86 6.27 19.21 4.18
CA HIS A 86 7.45 19.28 3.35
C HIS A 86 8.71 18.81 4.09
N ALA A 87 8.92 19.23 5.34
CA ALA A 87 10.04 18.75 6.17
C ALA A 87 9.98 17.23 6.38
N LEU A 88 8.80 16.71 6.77
CA LEU A 88 8.60 15.26 6.95
C LEU A 88 8.89 14.48 5.67
N SER A 89 8.51 15.01 4.50
CA SER A 89 8.76 14.38 3.22
C SER A 89 10.26 14.29 2.91
N ILE A 90 11.03 15.32 3.25
CA ILE A 90 12.49 15.31 3.11
C ILE A 90 13.12 14.29 4.06
N ASP A 91 12.70 14.25 5.31
CA ASP A 91 13.22 13.30 6.30
C ASP A 91 12.97 11.86 5.85
N VAL A 92 11.73 11.55 5.44
CA VAL A 92 11.37 10.24 4.89
C VAL A 92 12.19 9.90 3.65
N ALA A 93 12.36 10.84 2.70
CA ALA A 93 13.19 10.60 1.53
C ALA A 93 14.66 10.30 1.92
N SER A 94 15.20 11.01 2.91
CA SER A 94 16.55 10.79 3.41
C SER A 94 16.72 9.42 4.09
N GLU A 95 15.70 8.95 4.82
CA GLU A 95 15.72 7.62 5.44
C GLU A 95 15.53 6.51 4.40
N LEU A 96 14.65 6.69 3.43
CA LEU A 96 14.46 5.73 2.33
C LEU A 96 15.73 5.53 1.49
N MET A 97 16.57 6.55 1.36
CA MET A 97 17.87 6.42 0.69
C MET A 97 18.88 5.57 1.46
N LYS A 98 18.69 5.40 2.77
CA LYS A 98 19.54 4.53 3.60
C LYS A 98 19.06 3.08 3.59
N VAL A 99 17.84 2.81 3.10
CA VAL A 99 17.28 1.46 3.05
C VAL A 99 17.99 0.64 1.99
N THR A 100 18.62 -0.45 2.45
CA THR A 100 19.15 -1.47 1.55
C THR A 100 18.02 -2.41 1.14
N TRP A 101 17.69 -2.43 -0.16
CA TRP A 101 16.68 -3.35 -0.68
C TRP A 101 17.22 -4.79 -0.74
N PRO A 102 16.45 -5.79 -0.27
CA PRO A 102 16.91 -7.17 -0.21
C PRO A 102 17.10 -7.74 -1.61
N THR A 103 18.09 -8.61 -1.73
CA THR A 103 18.32 -9.41 -2.93
C THR A 103 17.29 -10.53 -3.03
N TRP A 104 17.05 -11.04 -4.23
CA TRP A 104 16.08 -12.12 -4.45
C TRP A 104 16.40 -13.39 -3.64
N SER A 105 17.69 -13.69 -3.44
CA SER A 105 18.15 -14.78 -2.58
C SER A 105 17.78 -14.58 -1.11
N GLU A 106 17.93 -13.36 -0.57
CA GLU A 106 17.58 -13.02 0.81
C GLU A 106 16.07 -13.04 1.02
N THR A 107 15.31 -12.51 0.06
CA THR A 107 13.84 -12.55 0.08
C THR A 107 13.35 -14.00 0.09
N ARG A 108 13.89 -14.86 -0.78
CA ARG A 108 13.53 -16.28 -0.81
C ARG A 108 13.87 -17.00 0.48
N ALA A 109 15.04 -16.73 1.07
CA ALA A 109 15.43 -17.32 2.34
C ALA A 109 14.47 -16.91 3.47
N SER A 110 14.10 -15.62 3.53
CA SER A 110 13.15 -15.10 4.51
C SER A 110 11.76 -15.70 4.34
N THR A 111 11.25 -15.79 3.11
CA THR A 111 9.97 -16.44 2.83
C THR A 111 9.98 -17.93 3.19
N MET A 112 11.07 -18.65 2.88
CA MET A 112 11.20 -20.06 3.23
C MET A 112 11.15 -20.27 4.75
N ALA A 113 11.80 -19.41 5.53
CA ALA A 113 11.75 -19.48 6.98
C ALA A 113 10.31 -19.35 7.51
N VAL A 114 9.52 -18.40 6.97
CA VAL A 114 8.11 -18.21 7.36
C VAL A 114 7.26 -19.42 6.96
N VAL A 115 7.48 -19.98 5.77
CA VAL A 115 6.76 -21.19 5.31
C VAL A 115 7.03 -22.37 6.24
N VAL A 116 8.29 -22.60 6.60
CA VAL A 116 8.67 -23.70 7.52
C VAL A 116 8.08 -23.48 8.91
N ALA A 117 8.18 -22.26 9.46
CA ALA A 117 7.60 -21.94 10.75
C ALA A 117 6.07 -22.16 10.78
N SER A 118 5.38 -21.74 9.71
CA SER A 118 3.93 -21.94 9.56
C SER A 118 3.56 -23.41 9.43
N LEU A 119 4.35 -24.20 8.71
CA LEU A 119 4.15 -25.64 8.56
C LEU A 119 4.31 -26.37 9.91
N VAL A 120 5.34 -26.02 10.68
CA VAL A 120 5.55 -26.59 12.03
C VAL A 120 4.37 -26.24 12.94
N ALA A 121 3.92 -24.99 12.94
CA ALA A 121 2.74 -24.58 13.70
C ALA A 121 1.48 -25.35 13.28
N ALA A 122 1.26 -25.54 11.98
CA ALA A 122 0.13 -26.31 11.46
C ALA A 122 0.14 -27.77 11.91
N VAL A 123 1.32 -28.43 11.88
CA VAL A 123 1.46 -29.81 12.36
C VAL A 123 1.19 -29.91 13.86
N LEU A 124 1.71 -28.97 14.66
CA LEU A 124 1.47 -28.95 16.10
C LEU A 124 -0.02 -28.78 16.42
N LEU A 125 -0.69 -27.81 15.77
CA LEU A 125 -2.12 -27.59 15.94
C LEU A 125 -2.93 -28.82 15.53
N PHE A 126 -2.61 -29.44 14.38
CA PHE A 126 -3.26 -30.67 13.93
C PHE A 126 -3.18 -31.79 14.98
N CYS A 127 -2.00 -31.99 15.59
CA CYS A 127 -1.83 -32.98 16.64
C CYS A 127 -2.65 -32.66 17.89
N ILE A 128 -2.62 -31.40 18.36
CA ILE A 128 -3.39 -30.96 19.53
C ILE A 128 -4.89 -31.15 19.29
N ASP A 129 -5.39 -30.71 18.13
CA ASP A 129 -6.81 -30.81 17.78
C ASP A 129 -7.25 -32.27 17.67
N THR A 130 -6.43 -33.13 17.08
CA THR A 130 -6.72 -34.57 16.98
C THR A 130 -6.79 -35.23 18.36
N VAL A 131 -5.84 -34.93 19.24
CA VAL A 131 -5.83 -35.47 20.61
C VAL A 131 -7.01 -34.92 21.42
N ALA A 132 -7.29 -33.63 21.33
CA ALA A 132 -8.41 -33.00 22.01
C ALA A 132 -9.74 -33.59 21.56
N TYR A 133 -9.92 -33.81 20.25
CA TYR A 133 -11.11 -34.45 19.70
C TYR A 133 -11.31 -35.86 20.27
N ASN A 134 -10.29 -36.73 20.21
CA ASN A 134 -10.40 -38.09 20.73
C ASN A 134 -10.66 -38.11 22.24
N LEU A 135 -9.99 -37.24 23.01
CA LEU A 135 -10.16 -37.15 24.46
C LEU A 135 -11.58 -36.68 24.83
N MET A 136 -12.03 -35.55 24.26
CA MET A 136 -13.28 -34.90 24.65
C MET A 136 -14.51 -35.56 24.05
N VAL A 137 -14.43 -36.05 22.82
CA VAL A 137 -15.60 -36.57 22.08
C VAL A 137 -15.74 -38.08 22.24
N GLU A 138 -14.64 -38.83 22.23
CA GLU A 138 -14.72 -40.29 22.25
C GLU A 138 -14.51 -40.85 23.66
N TRP A 139 -13.41 -40.52 24.31
CA TRP A 139 -13.00 -41.21 25.54
C TRP A 139 -13.79 -40.76 26.76
N LEU A 140 -13.97 -39.45 26.95
CA LEU A 140 -14.65 -38.89 28.11
C LEU A 140 -16.13 -39.31 28.18
N PRO A 141 -16.91 -39.25 27.07
CA PRO A 141 -18.29 -39.75 27.08
C PRO A 141 -18.37 -41.28 27.20
N ALA A 142 -17.43 -42.04 26.62
CA ALA A 142 -17.42 -43.50 26.73
C ALA A 142 -17.12 -43.99 28.16
N LEU A 143 -16.29 -43.26 28.91
CA LEU A 143 -16.04 -43.52 30.33
C LEU A 143 -17.27 -43.18 31.17
N TRP A 144 -17.92 -42.05 30.90
CA TRP A 144 -19.11 -41.61 31.66
C TRP A 144 -20.36 -42.43 31.35
N GLY A 145 -20.52 -42.94 30.12
CA GLY A 145 -21.62 -43.84 29.77
C GLY A 145 -21.49 -45.25 30.36
N LYS A 146 -20.35 -45.57 30.97
CA LYS A 146 -20.09 -46.84 31.67
C LYS A 146 -20.15 -46.72 33.20
N LEU A 147 -20.25 -45.49 33.74
CA LEU A 147 -20.44 -45.17 35.15
C LEU A 147 -21.93 -44.94 35.44
#